data_AF-A0A2N2ZBD8-F1
#
_entry.id   AF-A0A2N2ZBD8-F1
#
_cell.length_a   1.000
_cell.length_b   1.000
_cell.length_c   1.000
_cell.angle_alpha   90.00
_cell.angle_beta   90.00
_cell.angle_gamma   90.00
#
_symmetry.space_group_name_H-M   'P 1'
#
loop_
_entity.id
_entity.type
_entity.pdbx_description
1 polymer ?
#
loop_
_entity_poly.entity_id
_entity_poly.type
_entity_poly.pdbx_seq_one_letter_code
_entity_poly.pdbx_strand_id
1 'polypeptide(L)'
;GQCCQTASAAHDFCYRHQCYETTRQVGEYLGLKADSFSTSFQSRLGRDPWLQPYTDQTIEKFAHEGVKKLAIVTPAFVSDCLETLEEIGMEGKEEFLKNGGEEFHVIPCLNDGDEWVKTLARWVDEWASQN
;
A
#
# COMPACT_ATOMS: atom_id res chain seq x y z
N GLY A 1 -2.71 4.81 18.43
CA GLY A 1 -1.71 5.72 19.05
C GLY A 1 -1.23 6.74 18.03
N GLN A 2 -0.83 7.94 18.48
CA GLN A 2 -0.36 9.03 17.62
C GLN A 2 1.15 8.96 17.29
N CYS A 3 1.81 7.82 17.56
CA CYS A 3 3.27 7.68 17.43
C CYS A 3 3.80 7.96 16.02
N CYS A 4 3.02 7.76 14.96
CA CYS A 4 3.45 8.08 13.58
C CYS A 4 3.37 9.58 13.26
N GLN A 5 2.72 10.39 14.11
CA GLN A 5 2.56 11.84 13.96
C GLN A 5 3.44 12.62 14.94
N THR A 6 3.91 11.97 16.01
CA THR A 6 4.86 12.55 16.97
C THR A 6 6.29 12.24 16.55
N ALA A 7 7.09 13.26 16.27
CA ALA A 7 8.49 13.11 15.87
C ALA A 7 9.25 12.17 16.80
N SER A 8 9.97 11.21 16.21
CA SER A 8 10.72 10.20 16.95
C SER A 8 11.88 9.69 16.11
N ALA A 9 13.03 9.45 16.73
CA ALA A 9 14.17 8.80 16.06
C ALA A 9 13.82 7.39 15.55
N ALA A 10 12.77 6.76 16.09
CA ALA A 10 12.31 5.46 15.59
C ALA A 10 11.73 5.55 14.17
N HIS A 11 11.33 6.73 13.70
CA HIS A 11 10.72 6.92 12.37
C HIS A 11 11.65 6.54 11.22
N ASP A 12 12.96 6.66 11.42
CA ASP A 12 13.98 6.29 10.43
C ASP A 12 13.93 4.81 10.05
N PHE A 13 13.39 3.94 10.93
CA PHE A 13 13.34 2.48 10.72
C PHE A 13 11.95 1.88 10.95
N CYS A 14 10.96 2.68 11.33
CA CYS A 14 9.63 2.19 11.67
C CYS A 14 8.81 1.94 10.40
N TYR A 15 8.61 0.67 10.05
CA TYR A 15 7.79 0.23 8.91
C TYR A 15 6.43 0.93 8.85
N ARG A 16 5.68 0.93 9.96
CA ARG A 16 4.35 1.57 10.01
C ARG A 16 4.41 3.05 9.64
N HIS A 17 5.39 3.79 10.18
CA HIS A 17 5.53 5.21 9.89
C HIS A 17 5.89 5.44 8.42
N GLN A 18 6.86 4.69 7.89
CA GLN A 18 7.26 4.78 6.49
C GLN A 18 6.11 4.46 5.53
N CYS A 19 5.26 3.47 5.83
CA CYS A 19 4.07 3.19 5.01
C CYS A 19 3.13 4.39 4.92
N TYR A 20 2.79 5.02 6.06
CA TYR A 20 1.92 6.21 6.06
C TYR A 20 2.56 7.39 5.33
N GLU A 21 3.86 7.58 5.51
CA GLU A 21 4.60 8.67 4.89
C GLU A 21 4.68 8.51 3.37
N THR A 22 4.95 7.29 2.88
CA THR A 22 4.86 6.96 1.45
C THR A 22 3.47 7.22 0.90
N THR A 23 2.41 6.78 1.58
CA THR A 23 1.02 7.05 1.17
C THR A 23 0.74 8.55 1.10
N ARG A 24 1.18 9.33 2.09
CA ARG A 24 1.01 10.79 2.13
C ARG A 24 1.72 11.46 0.95
N GLN A 25 3.00 11.16 0.74
CA GLN A 25 3.80 11.76 -0.33
C GLN A 25 3.27 11.41 -1.73
N VAL A 26 2.84 10.16 -1.95
CA VAL A 26 2.23 9.75 -3.22
C VAL A 26 0.89 10.45 -3.44
N GLY A 27 0.04 10.55 -2.42
CA GLY A 27 -1.23 11.27 -2.49
C GLY A 27 -1.04 12.75 -2.82
N GLU A 28 -0.05 13.40 -2.20
CA GLU A 28 0.32 14.80 -2.49
C GLU A 28 0.86 14.97 -3.91
N TYR A 29 1.77 14.10 -4.35
CA TYR A 29 2.35 14.14 -5.68
C TYR A 29 1.28 14.00 -6.78
N LEU A 30 0.29 13.14 -6.56
CA LEU A 30 -0.83 12.90 -7.48
C LEU A 30 -1.97 13.92 -7.33
N GLY A 31 -1.93 14.82 -6.34
CA GLY A 31 -2.99 15.79 -6.07
C GLY A 31 -4.31 15.15 -5.64
N LEU A 32 -4.25 14.00 -4.95
CA LEU A 32 -5.45 13.31 -4.46
C LEU A 32 -6.09 14.08 -3.30
N LYS A 33 -7.42 13.96 -3.17
CA LYS A 33 -8.13 14.53 -2.02
C LYS A 33 -7.76 13.74 -0.77
N ALA A 34 -7.54 14.43 0.35
CA ALA A 34 -7.07 13.81 1.59
C ALA A 34 -7.92 12.60 2.04
N ASP A 35 -9.23 12.63 1.81
CA ASP A 35 -10.15 11.57 2.23
C ASP A 35 -10.42 10.52 1.13
N SER A 36 -9.70 10.55 0.00
CA SER A 36 -9.89 9.60 -1.12
C SER A 36 -8.86 8.48 -1.17
N PHE A 37 -7.94 8.40 -0.20
CA PHE A 37 -6.93 7.35 -0.11
C PHE A 37 -6.61 7.03 1.35
N SER A 38 -6.15 5.81 1.61
CA SER A 38 -5.78 5.37 2.95
C SER A 38 -4.75 4.23 2.87
N THR A 39 -4.22 3.83 4.03
CA THR A 39 -3.30 2.70 4.18
C THR A 39 -3.94 1.61 5.02
N SER A 40 -3.87 0.37 4.57
CA SER A 40 -4.18 -0.85 5.33
C SER A 40 -3.02 -1.84 5.25
N PHE A 41 -3.07 -2.89 6.06
CA PHE A 41 -2.03 -3.90 6.19
C PHE A 41 -2.60 -5.29 5.95
N GLN A 42 -1.90 -6.08 5.15
CA GLN A 42 -2.34 -7.39 4.68
C GLN A 42 -1.48 -8.54 5.25
N SER A 43 -1.81 -9.78 4.89
CA SER A 43 -1.00 -10.97 5.13
C SER A 43 -0.70 -11.26 6.63
N ARG A 44 -1.72 -11.07 7.48
CA ARG A 44 -1.66 -11.45 8.91
C ARG A 44 -1.72 -12.96 9.07
N LEU A 45 -0.92 -13.51 10.01
CA LEU A 45 -0.91 -14.94 10.34
C LEU A 45 -1.32 -15.19 11.79
N GLY A 46 -2.09 -16.25 12.02
CA GLY A 46 -2.52 -16.64 13.37
C GLY A 46 -3.59 -15.72 13.95
N ARG A 47 -3.68 -15.69 15.28
CA ARG A 47 -4.76 -14.98 16.01
C ARG A 47 -4.30 -13.75 16.77
N ASP A 48 -2.99 -13.57 16.93
CA ASP A 48 -2.45 -12.43 17.65
C ASP A 48 -2.74 -11.12 16.88
N PRO A 49 -2.89 -9.98 17.57
CA PRO A 49 -3.10 -8.71 16.88
C PRO A 49 -1.88 -8.30 16.03
N TRP A 50 -2.12 -8.03 14.75
CA TRP A 50 -1.14 -7.46 13.82
C TRP A 50 -1.39 -5.96 13.62
N LEU A 51 -0.59 -5.35 12.76
CA LEU A 51 -0.74 -3.96 12.37
C LEU A 51 -2.10 -3.72 11.70
N GLN A 52 -2.79 -2.66 12.13
CA GLN A 52 -4.14 -2.30 11.69
C GLN A 52 -4.13 -0.93 10.99
N PRO A 53 -5.09 -0.67 10.07
CA PRO A 53 -6.27 -1.50 9.75
C PRO A 53 -5.95 -2.68 8.83
N TYR A 54 -6.73 -3.76 8.90
CA TYR A 54 -6.53 -4.95 8.08
C TYR A 54 -7.15 -4.77 6.68
N THR A 55 -6.43 -5.19 5.63
CA THR A 55 -6.85 -4.93 4.24
C THR A 55 -8.17 -5.61 3.88
N ASP A 56 -8.36 -6.88 4.22
CA ASP A 56 -9.61 -7.63 4.01
C ASP A 56 -10.84 -6.88 4.59
N GLN A 57 -10.77 -6.53 5.87
CA GLN A 57 -11.82 -5.78 6.56
C GLN A 57 -12.02 -4.37 6.01
N THR A 58 -10.97 -3.74 5.49
CA THR A 58 -11.04 -2.40 4.90
C THR A 58 -11.76 -2.44 3.56
N ILE A 59 -11.48 -3.45 2.73
CA ILE A 59 -12.13 -3.66 1.44
C ILE A 59 -13.63 -3.93 1.63
N GLU A 60 -13.99 -4.86 2.51
CA GLU A 60 -15.39 -5.16 2.85
C GLU A 60 -16.12 -3.91 3.35
N LYS A 61 -15.50 -3.18 4.29
CA LYS A 61 -16.05 -1.94 4.85
C LYS A 61 -16.31 -0.90 3.76
N PHE A 62 -15.38 -0.67 2.85
CA PHE A 62 -15.56 0.31 1.78
C PHE A 62 -16.73 -0.03 0.87
N ALA A 63 -16.90 -1.30 0.50
CA ALA A 63 -18.06 -1.73 -0.28
C ALA A 63 -19.38 -1.44 0.46
N HIS A 64 -19.45 -1.77 1.75
CA HIS A 64 -20.63 -1.50 2.58
C HIS A 64 -20.92 -0.01 2.80
N GLU A 65 -19.90 0.84 2.86
CA GLU A 65 -20.03 2.30 2.94
C GLU A 65 -20.43 2.93 1.58
N GLY A 66 -20.59 2.12 0.53
CA GLY A 66 -21.08 2.55 -0.77
C GLY A 66 -19.99 2.97 -1.75
N VAL A 67 -18.71 2.71 -1.45
CA VAL A 67 -17.62 2.90 -2.41
C VAL A 67 -17.86 1.96 -3.60
N LYS A 68 -17.99 2.54 -4.80
CA LYS A 68 -18.27 1.77 -6.03
C LYS A 68 -17.03 1.39 -6.81
N LYS A 69 -15.99 2.22 -6.71
CA LYS A 69 -14.74 2.05 -7.47
C LYS A 69 -13.57 2.11 -6.50
N LEU A 70 -12.74 1.08 -6.51
CA LEU A 70 -11.57 0.98 -5.66
C LEU A 70 -10.34 0.67 -6.52
N ALA A 71 -9.31 1.51 -6.39
CA ALA A 71 -7.97 1.19 -6.88
C ALA A 71 -7.09 0.85 -5.68
N ILE A 72 -6.30 -0.22 -5.79
CA ILE A 72 -5.41 -0.69 -4.72
C ILE A 72 -3.99 -0.86 -5.25
N VAL A 73 -3.02 -0.54 -4.40
CA VAL A 73 -1.58 -0.67 -4.67
C VAL A 73 -0.91 -1.28 -3.44
N THR A 74 0.12 -2.09 -3.66
CA THR A 74 0.89 -2.80 -2.61
C THR A 74 2.35 -2.32 -2.56
N PRO A 75 2.61 -1.05 -2.21
CA PRO A 75 3.91 -0.40 -2.44
C PRO A 75 5.02 -0.83 -1.47
N ALA A 76 4.69 -1.64 -0.46
CA ALA A 76 5.68 -2.18 0.47
C ALA A 76 6.52 -3.33 -0.13
N PHE A 77 6.16 -3.80 -1.33
CA PHE A 77 6.92 -4.78 -2.09
C PHE A 77 6.96 -4.35 -3.58
N VAL A 78 8.12 -4.43 -4.22
CA VAL A 78 8.35 -3.81 -5.54
C VAL A 78 8.03 -4.73 -6.71
N SER A 79 7.81 -6.03 -6.47
CA SER A 79 7.51 -7.03 -7.49
C SER A 79 6.20 -7.75 -7.17
N ASP A 80 5.48 -8.19 -8.19
CA ASP A 80 4.29 -9.02 -7.96
C ASP A 80 4.66 -10.37 -7.33
N CYS A 81 3.82 -10.80 -6.40
CA CYS A 81 3.97 -12.06 -5.67
C CYS A 81 2.60 -12.68 -5.41
N LEU A 82 2.57 -13.79 -4.66
CA LEU A 82 1.34 -14.48 -4.30
C LEU A 82 0.36 -13.52 -3.61
N GLU A 83 0.87 -12.71 -2.70
CA GLU A 83 0.09 -11.79 -1.89
C GLU A 83 -0.47 -10.61 -2.71
N THR A 84 0.15 -10.22 -3.83
CA THR A 84 -0.40 -9.15 -4.68
C THR A 84 -1.38 -9.69 -5.72
N LEU A 85 -1.07 -10.85 -6.30
CA LEU A 85 -1.86 -11.43 -7.39
C LEU A 85 -3.09 -12.18 -6.89
N GLU A 86 -2.94 -13.01 -5.85
CA GLU A 86 -4.00 -13.88 -5.35
C GLU A 86 -4.79 -13.20 -4.22
N GLU A 87 -4.15 -12.87 -3.09
CA GLU A 87 -4.81 -12.29 -1.91
C GLU A 87 -5.50 -10.96 -2.27
N ILE A 88 -4.81 -10.06 -2.98
CA ILE A 88 -5.40 -8.76 -3.36
C ILE A 88 -6.13 -8.84 -4.69
N GLY A 89 -5.48 -9.39 -5.72
CA GLY A 89 -6.01 -9.33 -7.08
C GLY A 89 -7.21 -10.21 -7.36
N MET A 90 -7.33 -11.33 -6.64
CA MET A 90 -8.44 -12.27 -6.79
C MET A 90 -9.39 -12.21 -5.59
N GLU A 91 -8.90 -12.50 -4.39
CA GLU A 91 -9.76 -12.61 -3.19
C GLU A 91 -10.33 -11.25 -2.77
N GLY A 92 -9.47 -10.23 -2.61
CA GLY A 92 -9.93 -8.87 -2.27
C GLY A 92 -10.88 -8.28 -3.31
N LYS A 93 -10.62 -8.56 -4.60
CA LYS A 93 -11.53 -8.18 -5.69
C LYS A 93 -12.90 -8.86 -5.57
N GLU A 94 -12.91 -10.17 -5.34
CA GLU A 94 -14.15 -10.93 -5.16
C GLU A 94 -14.95 -10.39 -3.97
N GLU A 95 -14.29 -10.16 -2.84
CA GLU A 95 -14.89 -9.61 -1.62
C GLU A 95 -15.51 -8.22 -1.85
N PHE A 96 -14.79 -7.32 -2.51
CA PHE A 96 -15.30 -5.99 -2.82
C PHE A 96 -16.57 -6.02 -3.67
N LEU A 97 -16.55 -6.82 -4.75
CA LEU A 97 -17.66 -6.92 -5.69
C LEU A 97 -18.88 -7.60 -5.05
N LYS A 98 -18.65 -8.65 -4.26
CA LYS A 98 -19.71 -9.36 -3.53
C LYS A 98 -20.44 -8.47 -2.53
N ASN A 99 -19.73 -7.51 -1.92
CA ASN A 99 -20.27 -6.61 -0.91
C ASN A 99 -20.85 -5.29 -1.47
N GLY A 100 -20.98 -5.17 -2.80
CA GLY A 100 -21.69 -4.06 -3.45
C GLY A 100 -20.80 -3.01 -4.14
N GLY A 101 -19.49 -3.25 -4.20
CA GLY A 101 -18.57 -2.57 -5.11
C GLY A 101 -18.84 -2.94 -6.58
N GLU A 102 -18.35 -2.13 -7.51
CA GLU A 102 -18.62 -2.28 -8.96
C GLU A 102 -17.33 -2.43 -9.77
N GLU A 103 -16.29 -1.67 -9.44
CA GLU A 103 -14.99 -1.71 -10.12
C GLU A 103 -13.85 -1.84 -9.10
N PHE A 104 -12.99 -2.84 -9.30
CA PHE A 104 -11.80 -3.06 -8.50
C PHE A 104 -10.57 -3.13 -9.41
N HIS A 105 -9.62 -2.23 -9.19
CA HIS A 105 -8.42 -2.10 -10.01
C HIS A 105 -7.17 -2.30 -9.16
N VAL A 106 -6.41 -3.34 -9.49
CA VAL A 106 -5.10 -3.59 -8.88
C VAL A 106 -4.07 -2.87 -9.72
N ILE A 107 -3.34 -1.95 -9.11
CA ILE A 107 -2.19 -1.30 -9.72
C ILE A 107 -1.02 -2.27 -9.60
N PRO A 108 -0.39 -2.71 -10.72
CA PRO A 108 0.74 -3.62 -10.67
C PRO A 108 1.89 -3.05 -9.84
N CYS A 109 2.67 -3.94 -9.23
CA CYS A 109 3.95 -3.58 -8.64
C CYS A 109 4.90 -3.00 -9.70
N LEU A 110 5.99 -2.37 -9.24
CA LEU A 110 6.98 -1.72 -10.12
C LEU A 110 7.64 -2.72 -11.08
N ASN A 111 7.79 -3.98 -10.66
CA ASN A 111 8.34 -5.08 -11.42
C ASN A 111 9.66 -4.71 -12.11
N ASP A 112 9.75 -4.88 -13.43
CA ASP A 112 10.89 -4.55 -14.28
C ASP A 112 10.68 -3.22 -15.04
N GLY A 113 9.78 -2.35 -14.56
CA GLY A 113 9.50 -1.07 -15.20
C GLY A 113 10.75 -0.19 -15.34
N ASP A 114 10.96 0.35 -16.55
CA ASP A 114 12.17 1.12 -16.90
C ASP A 114 12.48 2.25 -15.89
N GLU A 115 11.46 2.98 -15.43
CA GLU A 115 11.66 4.09 -14.48
C GLU A 115 12.12 3.59 -13.10
N TRP A 116 11.65 2.41 -12.68
CA TRP A 116 12.10 1.78 -11.44
C TRP A 116 13.55 1.28 -11.57
N VAL A 117 13.87 0.59 -12.67
CA VAL A 117 15.23 0.12 -12.94
C VAL A 117 16.22 1.27 -13.01
N LYS A 118 15.87 2.38 -13.70
CA LYS A 118 16.68 3.61 -13.73
C LYS A 118 16.87 4.22 -12.35
N THR A 119 15.82 4.23 -11.54
CA THR A 119 15.87 4.76 -10.16
C THR A 119 16.84 3.95 -9.31
N LEU A 120 16.72 2.62 -9.35
CA LEU A 120 17.61 1.72 -8.61
C LEU A 120 19.06 1.84 -9.07
N ALA A 121 19.30 1.86 -10.38
CA ALA A 121 20.64 2.04 -10.94
C ALA A 121 21.27 3.36 -10.49
N ARG A 122 20.52 4.46 -10.56
CA ARG A 122 20.98 5.77 -10.07
C ARG A 122 21.35 5.72 -8.59
N TRP A 123 20.54 5.09 -7.73
CA TRP A 123 20.87 4.97 -6.30
C TRP A 123 22.16 4.18 -6.05
N VAL A 124 22.40 3.11 -6.82
CA VAL A 124 23.64 2.34 -6.75
C VAL A 124 24.85 3.17 -7.19
N ASP A 125 24.73 3.91 -8.30
CA ASP A 125 25.79 4.78 -8.82
C ASP A 125 26.11 5.92 -7.84
N GLU A 126 25.08 6.56 -7.27
CA GLU A 126 25.22 7.61 -6.26
C GLU A 126 25.96 7.07 -5.02
N TRP A 127 25.56 5.89 -4.53
CA TRP A 127 26.22 5.23 -3.40
C TRP A 127 27.69 4.92 -3.70
N ALA A 128 27.98 4.36 -4.88
CA ALA A 128 29.33 4.01 -5.31
C ALA A 128 30.24 5.22 -5.57
N SER A 129 29.67 6.40 -5.84
CA SER A 129 30.43 7.65 -6.01
C SER A 129 30.79 8.32 -4.68
N GLN A 130 30.08 7.98 -3.60
CA GLN A 130 30.21 8.60 -2.28
C GLN A 130 30.94 7.71 -1.25
N ASN A 131 31.22 6.45 -1.60
CA ASN A 131 31.93 5.45 -0.79
C ASN A 131 33.08 4.85 -1.58
#